data_AF-A0A956ALJ9-F1
#
_entry.id   AF-A0A956ALJ9-F1
#
_cell.length_a   1.000
_cell.length_b   1.000
_cell.length_c   1.000
_cell.angle_alpha   90.00
_cell.angle_beta   90.00
_cell.angle_gamma   90.00
#
_symmetry.space_group_name_H-M   'P 1'
#
loop_
_entity.id
_entity.type
_entity.pdbx_description
1 polymer ?
#
loop_
_entity_poly.entity_id
_entity_poly.type
_entity_poly.pdbx_seq_one_letter_code
_entity_poly.pdbx_strand_id
1 'polypeptide(L)'
;MAKKGKKLEAGSERIDPNEALRQVERPRANWRVIGMILLGFGVLWLLAFMAMPMMGYVGIAVVGVLTAAAIGFGLYIWQMTRKSSAIVDIMKGATDAEGRANALAALAAQSPEGKDAMNVLAQAQLLAQDDPQAAIAKLEGIDIEKAPAILRNDIRAQLALMYLLTNKPKNALDLARDIKPEAQPQAKQKALYAAVRAESFARNGRPEDARSALEGLNEADPELAEVRPLVLRAQIYTFFGLKKRGLAAEAMARLVQVEPNIVMAMATKGHPEMKQLAISTLQRAGVVPKQRVRMR
;
A
#
# COMPACT_ATOMS: atom_id res chain seq x y z
N MET A 1 -6.49 -4.50 -50.79
CA MET A 1 -6.54 -3.13 -50.24
C MET A 1 -6.29 -3.20 -48.73
N ALA A 2 -5.17 -2.62 -48.27
CA ALA A 2 -4.71 -2.71 -46.89
C ALA A 2 -5.51 -1.76 -45.98
N LYS A 3 -6.15 -2.30 -44.93
CA LYS A 3 -6.80 -1.49 -43.88
C LYS A 3 -5.73 -0.99 -42.90
N LYS A 4 -5.51 0.32 -42.92
CA LYS A 4 -4.61 1.11 -42.06
C LYS A 4 -4.72 0.68 -40.59
N GLY A 5 -3.56 0.40 -39.99
CA GLY A 5 -3.40 0.14 -38.57
C GLY A 5 -3.91 1.30 -37.72
N LYS A 6 -4.79 0.97 -36.78
CA LYS A 6 -5.26 1.87 -35.73
C LYS A 6 -4.07 2.09 -34.79
N LYS A 7 -3.49 3.29 -34.79
CA LYS A 7 -2.50 3.71 -33.79
C LYS A 7 -3.16 3.55 -32.41
N LEU A 8 -2.58 2.71 -31.56
CA LEU A 8 -2.87 2.67 -30.14
C LEU A 8 -2.39 3.99 -29.58
N GLU A 9 -3.30 4.95 -29.41
CA GLU A 9 -3.02 6.12 -28.58
C GLU A 9 -2.80 5.60 -27.17
N ALA A 10 -1.57 5.82 -26.68
CA ALA A 10 -1.15 5.50 -25.35
C ALA A 10 -1.92 6.39 -24.36
N GLY A 11 -3.13 5.98 -24.00
CA GLY A 11 -3.83 6.45 -22.81
C GLY A 11 -3.20 5.83 -21.56
N SER A 12 -1.89 6.06 -21.36
CA SER A 12 -1.31 6.03 -20.04
C SER A 12 -1.31 7.47 -19.56
N GLU A 13 -2.48 7.97 -19.18
CA GLU A 13 -2.53 9.05 -18.21
C GLU A 13 -1.90 8.45 -16.96
N ARG A 14 -0.60 8.68 -16.78
CA ARG A 14 0.09 8.38 -15.54
C ARG A 14 -0.63 9.22 -14.50
N ILE A 15 -1.58 8.60 -13.82
CA ILE A 15 -2.25 9.18 -12.66
C ILE A 15 -1.13 9.62 -11.74
N ASP A 16 -1.02 10.93 -11.59
CA ASP A 16 0.00 11.62 -10.84
C ASP A 16 -0.03 11.03 -9.41
N PRO A 17 1.09 10.52 -8.85
CA PRO A 17 1.15 10.10 -7.45
C PRO A 17 0.57 11.15 -6.49
N ASN A 18 0.51 12.40 -6.94
CA ASN A 18 -0.16 13.50 -6.26
C ASN A 18 -1.69 13.38 -6.12
N GLU A 19 -2.42 12.65 -6.96
CA GLU A 19 -3.87 12.44 -6.77
C GLU A 19 -4.18 11.50 -5.60
N ALA A 20 -3.42 10.42 -5.47
CA ALA A 20 -3.48 9.55 -4.30
C ALA A 20 -3.03 10.27 -3.01
N LEU A 21 -2.10 11.22 -3.12
CA LEU A 21 -1.65 12.08 -2.01
C LEU A 21 -2.57 13.29 -1.73
N ARG A 22 -3.46 13.65 -2.66
CA ARG A 22 -4.52 14.67 -2.45
C ARG A 22 -5.70 14.10 -1.67
N GLN A 23 -5.97 12.79 -1.78
CA GLN A 23 -6.95 12.08 -0.96
C GLN A 23 -6.47 11.81 0.47
N VAL A 24 -5.19 12.01 0.77
CA VAL A 24 -4.72 12.21 2.15
C VAL A 24 -5.14 13.62 2.56
N GLU A 25 -6.45 13.82 2.70
CA GLU A 25 -7.03 15.05 3.22
C GLU A 25 -6.38 15.30 4.57
N ARG A 26 -5.61 16.39 4.65
CA ARG A 26 -5.18 16.97 5.93
C ARG A 26 -6.41 16.91 6.84
N PRO A 27 -6.36 16.32 8.04
CA PRO A 27 -7.50 16.34 8.95
C PRO A 27 -7.84 17.82 9.15
N ARG A 28 -8.86 18.30 8.42
CA ARG A 28 -9.29 19.69 8.52
C ARG A 28 -9.84 19.76 9.92
N ALA A 29 -9.17 20.53 10.78
CA ALA A 29 -9.65 20.80 12.13
C ALA A 29 -11.11 21.25 12.00
N ASN A 30 -12.03 20.34 12.31
CA ASN A 30 -13.44 20.63 12.21
C ASN A 30 -13.73 21.51 13.42
N TRP A 31 -13.62 22.83 13.22
CA TRP A 31 -13.79 23.84 14.26
C TRP A 31 -15.12 23.67 15.00
N ARG A 32 -16.12 23.10 14.33
CA ARG A 32 -17.40 22.71 14.95
C ARG A 32 -17.23 21.59 15.98
N VAL A 33 -16.44 20.56 15.68
CA VAL A 33 -16.14 19.45 16.60
C VAL A 33 -15.27 19.94 17.77
N ILE A 34 -14.26 20.77 17.50
CA ILE A 34 -13.43 21.38 18.56
C ILE A 34 -14.29 22.26 19.48
N GLY A 35 -15.18 23.07 18.90
CA GLY A 35 -16.14 23.88 19.64
C GLY A 35 -17.09 23.03 20.49
N MET A 36 -17.58 21.90 19.99
CA MET A 36 -18.40 20.97 20.76
C MET A 36 -17.62 20.30 21.90
N ILE A 37 -16.36 19.94 21.69
CA ILE A 37 -15.49 19.37 22.74
C ILE A 37 -15.26 20.40 23.84
N LEU A 38 -14.90 21.65 23.49
CA LEU A 38 -14.71 22.73 24.46
C LEU A 38 -15.99 23.06 25.23
N LEU A 39 -17.14 23.08 24.55
CA LEU A 39 -18.45 23.27 25.18
C LEU A 39 -18.76 22.12 26.15
N GLY A 40 -18.51 20.88 25.75
CA GLY A 40 -18.71 19.70 26.60
C GLY A 40 -17.85 19.73 27.86
N PHE A 41 -16.58 20.10 27.74
CA PHE A 41 -15.71 20.32 28.91
C PHE A 41 -16.18 21.50 29.76
N GLY A 42 -16.70 22.58 29.15
CA GLY A 42 -17.30 23.69 29.88
C GLY A 42 -18.48 23.27 30.74
N VAL A 43 -19.38 22.44 30.21
CA VAL A 43 -20.51 21.86 30.96
C VAL A 43 -20.01 20.92 32.06
N LEU A 44 -18.99 20.11 31.78
CA LEU A 44 -18.40 19.18 32.75
C LEU A 44 -17.79 19.93 33.95
N TRP A 45 -17.08 21.03 33.70
CA TRP A 45 -16.55 21.90 34.75
C TRP A 45 -17.67 22.58 35.55
N LEU A 46 -18.73 23.04 34.89
CA LEU A 46 -19.88 23.69 35.54
C LEU A 46 -20.62 22.72 36.48
N LEU A 47 -20.82 21.46 36.06
CA LEU A 47 -21.37 20.41 36.90
C LEU A 47 -20.45 20.05 38.07
N ALA A 48 -19.13 20.01 37.86
CA ALA A 48 -18.17 19.77 38.93
C ALA A 48 -18.18 20.88 39.99
N PHE A 49 -18.33 22.14 39.59
CA PHE A 49 -18.51 23.26 40.52
C PHE A 49 -19.86 23.20 41.25
N MET A 50 -20.96 22.85 40.58
CA MET A 50 -22.27 22.68 41.23
C MET A 50 -22.30 21.51 42.21
N ALA A 51 -21.51 20.46 41.97
CA ALA A 51 -21.41 19.30 42.86
C ALA A 51 -20.49 19.52 44.08
N MET A 52 -19.79 20.67 44.14
CA MET A 52 -18.87 21.02 45.23
C MET A 52 -19.52 20.93 46.64
N PRO A 53 -20.78 21.35 46.87
CA PRO A 53 -21.41 21.25 48.18
C PRO A 53 -21.68 19.80 48.63
N MET A 54 -21.83 18.85 47.68
CA MET A 54 -22.16 17.45 47.99
C MET A 54 -20.95 16.51 48.00
N MET A 55 -19.98 16.69 47.11
CA MET A 55 -18.81 15.81 46.97
C MET A 55 -17.46 16.50 47.28
N GLY A 56 -17.48 17.75 47.71
CA GLY A 56 -16.26 18.52 47.98
C GLY A 56 -15.41 18.72 46.73
N TYR A 57 -14.09 18.84 46.90
CA TYR A 57 -13.15 19.12 45.81
C TYR A 57 -12.84 17.92 44.90
N VAL A 58 -13.37 16.73 45.20
CA VAL A 58 -13.09 15.50 44.43
C VAL A 58 -13.58 15.64 42.99
N GLY A 59 -14.76 16.24 42.77
CA GLY A 59 -15.30 16.44 41.42
C GLY A 59 -14.40 17.34 40.55
N ILE A 60 -13.81 18.37 41.15
CA ILE A 60 -12.89 19.30 40.47
C ILE A 60 -11.56 18.60 40.14
N ALA A 61 -11.04 17.80 41.07
CA ALA A 61 -9.81 17.04 40.84
C ALA A 61 -9.97 16.05 39.66
N VAL A 62 -11.09 15.33 39.59
CA VAL A 62 -11.38 14.38 38.49
C VAL A 62 -11.48 15.11 37.15
N VAL A 63 -12.24 16.20 37.07
CA VAL A 63 -12.38 16.98 35.84
C VAL A 63 -11.06 17.65 35.44
N GLY A 64 -10.26 18.09 36.39
CA GLY A 64 -8.91 18.61 36.16
C GLY A 64 -7.99 17.57 35.50
N VAL A 65 -7.96 16.34 36.01
CA VAL A 65 -7.18 15.23 35.44
C VAL A 65 -7.67 14.87 34.04
N LEU A 66 -8.99 14.78 33.82
CA LEU A 66 -9.56 14.52 32.50
C LEU A 66 -9.21 15.62 31.49
N THR A 67 -9.25 16.88 31.91
CA THR A 67 -8.86 18.02 31.07
C THR A 67 -7.38 17.97 30.72
N ALA A 68 -6.51 17.69 31.69
CA ALA A 68 -5.07 17.54 31.47
C ALA A 68 -4.76 16.38 30.50
N ALA A 69 -5.44 15.23 30.65
CA ALA A 69 -5.31 14.10 29.74
C ALA A 69 -5.77 14.45 28.32
N ALA A 70 -6.88 15.19 28.16
CA ALA A 70 -7.37 15.64 26.87
C ALA A 70 -6.40 16.63 26.19
N ILE A 71 -5.82 17.57 26.95
CA ILE A 71 -4.79 18.49 26.43
C ILE A 71 -3.55 17.71 26.00
N GLY A 72 -3.08 16.77 26.83
CA GLY A 72 -1.95 15.89 26.49
C GLY A 72 -2.19 15.10 25.21
N PHE A 73 -3.39 14.53 25.05
CA PHE A 73 -3.78 13.84 23.82
C PHE A 73 -3.85 14.78 22.61
N GLY A 74 -4.37 16.00 22.79
CA GLY A 74 -4.40 17.01 21.73
C GLY A 74 -3.02 17.41 21.24
N LEU A 75 -2.07 17.64 22.15
CA LEU A 75 -0.67 17.92 21.83
C LEU A 75 -0.01 16.74 21.11
N TYR A 76 -0.28 15.52 21.55
CA TYR A 76 0.21 14.30 20.90
C TYR A 76 -0.27 14.19 19.45
N ILE A 77 -1.58 14.34 19.20
CA ILE A 77 -2.16 14.31 17.85
C ILE A 77 -1.60 15.43 16.98
N TRP A 78 -1.44 16.65 17.52
CA TRP A 78 -0.86 17.77 16.79
C TRP A 78 0.59 17.48 16.36
N GLN A 79 1.41 16.97 17.28
CA GLN A 79 2.79 16.60 16.96
C GLN A 79 2.86 15.50 15.89
N MET A 80 2.01 14.48 16.01
CA MET A 80 1.93 13.38 15.03
C MET A 80 1.50 13.89 13.65
N THR A 81 0.45 14.72 13.58
CA THR A 81 -0.05 15.29 12.32
C THR A 81 1.01 16.14 11.63
N ARG A 82 1.77 16.94 12.40
CA ARG A 82 2.86 17.78 11.86
C ARG A 82 4.01 16.94 11.29
N LYS A 83 4.35 15.82 11.94
CA LYS A 83 5.36 14.89 11.43
C LYS A 83 4.90 14.22 10.13
N SER A 84 3.68 13.70 10.11
CA SER A 84 3.10 13.08 8.91
C SER A 84 2.98 14.08 7.75
N SER A 85 2.58 15.33 8.01
CA SER A 85 2.52 16.35 6.95
C SER A 85 3.89 16.68 6.38
N ALA A 86 4.93 16.74 7.23
CA ALA A 86 6.28 17.01 6.77
C ALA A 86 6.80 15.89 5.84
N ILE A 87 6.52 14.63 6.16
CA ILE A 87 6.85 13.49 5.29
C ILE A 87 6.09 13.59 3.96
N VAL A 88 4.80 13.87 3.99
CA VAL A 88 3.98 14.02 2.77
C VAL A 88 4.47 15.18 1.90
N ASP A 89 4.82 16.31 2.52
CA ASP A 89 5.31 17.48 1.79
C ASP A 89 6.68 17.20 1.14
N ILE A 90 7.55 16.39 1.78
CA ILE A 90 8.78 15.89 1.15
C ILE A 90 8.45 14.97 -0.05
N MET A 91 7.52 14.02 0.13
CA MET A 91 7.15 13.06 -0.91
C MET A 91 6.55 13.71 -2.16
N LYS A 92 5.81 14.82 -2.01
CA LYS A 92 5.25 15.58 -3.15
C LYS A 92 6.31 16.18 -4.07
N GLY A 93 7.50 16.48 -3.53
CA GLY A 93 8.63 16.98 -4.33
C GLY A 93 9.38 15.89 -5.09
N ALA A 94 9.06 14.61 -4.87
CA ALA A 94 9.82 13.47 -5.39
C ALA A 94 9.33 13.00 -6.77
N THR A 95 9.12 13.93 -7.71
CA THR A 95 8.54 13.63 -9.03
C THR A 95 9.54 13.13 -10.07
N ASP A 96 10.82 13.44 -9.90
CA ASP A 96 11.92 13.10 -10.80
C ASP A 96 13.09 12.47 -10.03
N ALA A 97 14.13 12.02 -10.74
CA ALA A 97 15.26 11.32 -10.11
C ALA A 97 16.00 12.20 -9.08
N GLU A 98 16.15 13.49 -9.39
CA GLU A 98 16.80 14.46 -8.50
C GLU A 98 15.91 14.78 -7.28
N GLY A 99 14.61 14.99 -7.48
CA GLY A 99 13.63 15.17 -6.42
C GLY A 99 13.53 13.96 -5.49
N ARG A 100 13.63 12.73 -6.01
CA ARG A 100 13.71 11.51 -5.19
C ARG A 100 14.96 11.47 -4.33
N ALA A 101 16.13 11.80 -4.89
CA ALA A 101 17.38 11.86 -4.13
C ALA A 101 17.32 12.91 -3.01
N ASN A 102 16.79 14.10 -3.32
CA ASN A 102 16.58 15.18 -2.34
C ASN A 102 15.58 14.78 -1.25
N ALA A 103 14.48 14.12 -1.63
CA ALA A 103 13.48 13.61 -0.70
C ALA A 103 14.06 12.53 0.23
N LEU A 104 14.88 11.62 -0.30
CA LEU A 104 15.59 10.62 0.51
C LEU A 104 16.54 11.27 1.52
N ALA A 105 17.30 12.28 1.10
CA ALA A 105 18.18 13.02 2.00
C ALA A 105 17.39 13.74 3.11
N ALA A 106 16.27 14.39 2.76
CA ALA A 106 15.41 15.08 3.72
C ALA A 106 14.75 14.11 4.72
N LEU A 107 14.27 12.95 4.25
CA LEU A 107 13.70 11.91 5.11
C LEU A 107 14.76 11.32 6.05
N ALA A 108 15.96 11.06 5.55
CA ALA A 108 17.07 10.56 6.35
C ALA A 108 17.48 11.56 7.45
N ALA A 109 17.49 12.86 7.14
CA ALA A 109 17.78 13.91 8.12
C ALA A 109 16.71 14.01 9.23
N GLN A 110 15.43 13.76 8.91
CA GLN A 110 14.34 13.79 9.89
C GLN A 110 14.34 12.61 10.86
N SER A 111 14.85 11.44 10.45
CA SER A 111 14.92 10.26 11.30
C SER A 111 16.18 9.43 11.01
N PRO A 112 17.35 9.86 11.52
CA PRO A 112 18.63 9.20 11.26
C PRO A 112 18.68 7.76 11.79
N GLU A 113 17.97 7.48 12.89
CA GLU A 113 18.04 6.20 13.61
C GLU A 113 16.98 5.17 13.18
N GLY A 114 16.18 5.45 12.15
CA GLY A 114 15.15 4.49 11.67
C GLY A 114 14.05 4.13 12.69
N LYS A 115 13.94 4.88 13.79
CA LYS A 115 12.94 4.65 14.85
C LYS A 115 11.52 5.03 14.42
N ASP A 116 11.38 5.91 13.43
CA ASP A 116 10.07 6.29 12.89
C ASP A 116 9.71 5.38 11.71
N ALA A 117 8.87 4.38 11.99
CA ALA A 117 8.36 3.44 11.01
C ALA A 117 7.72 4.13 9.79
N MET A 118 7.05 5.28 9.97
CA MET A 118 6.43 6.02 8.87
C MET A 118 7.50 6.62 7.94
N ASN A 119 8.56 7.18 8.51
CA ASN A 119 9.66 7.75 7.74
C ASN A 119 10.42 6.65 6.98
N VAL A 120 10.72 5.52 7.63
CA VAL A 120 11.40 4.39 6.96
C VAL A 120 10.56 3.84 5.80
N LEU A 121 9.25 3.75 6.00
CA LEU A 121 8.31 3.30 4.97
C LEU A 121 8.26 4.28 3.78
N ALA A 122 8.30 5.60 4.03
CA ALA A 122 8.44 6.60 2.97
C ALA A 122 9.78 6.50 2.22
N GLN A 123 10.90 6.34 2.93
CA GLN A 123 12.21 6.10 2.30
C GLN A 123 12.19 4.84 1.43
N ALA A 124 11.58 3.76 1.93
CA ALA A 124 11.48 2.51 1.20
C ALA A 124 10.64 2.64 -0.07
N GLN A 125 9.55 3.43 -0.05
CA GLN A 125 8.75 3.71 -1.25
C GLN A 125 9.56 4.41 -2.35
N LEU A 126 10.38 5.40 -1.97
CA LEU A 126 11.26 6.08 -2.92
C LEU A 126 12.35 5.14 -3.46
N LEU A 127 12.97 4.36 -2.58
CA LEU A 127 14.00 3.39 -2.96
C LEU A 127 13.45 2.26 -3.84
N ALA A 128 12.21 1.82 -3.63
CA ALA A 128 11.63 0.67 -4.32
C ALA A 128 11.58 0.84 -5.85
N GLN A 129 11.57 2.08 -6.35
CA GLN A 129 11.58 2.37 -7.77
C GLN A 129 12.96 2.15 -8.41
N ASP A 130 14.03 2.53 -7.72
CA ASP A 130 15.39 2.57 -8.26
C ASP A 130 16.23 1.36 -7.78
N ASP A 131 16.16 1.04 -6.48
CA ASP A 131 16.83 -0.10 -5.85
C ASP A 131 15.88 -0.87 -4.91
N PRO A 132 15.19 -1.90 -5.42
CA PRO A 132 14.33 -2.76 -4.62
C PRO A 132 15.05 -3.49 -3.48
N GLN A 133 16.37 -3.75 -3.56
CA GLN A 133 17.10 -4.40 -2.46
C GLN A 133 17.38 -3.42 -1.32
N ALA A 134 17.75 -2.17 -1.64
CA ALA A 134 17.91 -1.14 -0.62
C ALA A 134 16.59 -0.86 0.12
N ALA A 135 15.45 -0.87 -0.60
CA ALA A 135 14.13 -0.76 0.00
C ALA A 135 13.82 -1.91 0.97
N ILE A 136 14.12 -3.15 0.57
CA ILE A 136 13.97 -4.34 1.43
C ILE A 136 14.80 -4.18 2.71
N ALA A 137 16.09 -3.82 2.59
CA ALA A 137 16.98 -3.67 3.73
C ALA A 137 16.48 -2.61 4.73
N LYS A 138 15.88 -1.51 4.23
CA LYS A 138 15.26 -0.48 5.06
C LYS A 138 14.05 -1.01 5.81
N LEU A 139 13.15 -1.73 5.14
CA LEU A 139 11.94 -2.29 5.75
C LEU A 139 12.24 -3.43 6.72
N GLU A 140 13.26 -4.26 6.45
CA GLU A 140 13.74 -5.31 7.35
C GLU A 140 14.32 -4.73 8.66
N GLY A 141 14.82 -3.50 8.63
CA GLY A 141 15.30 -2.80 9.83
C GLY A 141 14.19 -2.36 10.79
N ILE A 142 12.92 -2.45 10.39
CA ILE A 142 11.79 -2.09 11.25
C ILE A 142 11.40 -3.29 12.12
N ASP A 143 11.36 -3.08 13.44
CA ASP A 143 10.68 -4.00 14.35
C ASP A 143 9.16 -3.86 14.16
N ILE A 144 8.58 -4.74 13.34
CA ILE A 144 7.16 -4.70 12.96
C ILE A 144 6.25 -4.80 14.18
N GLU A 145 6.66 -5.51 15.24
CA GLU A 145 5.82 -5.66 16.44
C GLU A 145 5.80 -4.40 17.31
N LYS A 146 6.85 -3.59 17.25
CA LYS A 146 6.91 -2.29 17.92
C LYS A 146 6.38 -1.14 17.08
N ALA A 147 6.18 -1.34 15.77
CA ALA A 147 5.63 -0.33 14.90
C ALA A 147 4.16 -0.03 15.25
N PRO A 148 3.67 1.20 14.97
CA PRO A 148 2.28 1.57 15.19
C PRO A 148 1.33 0.58 14.53
N ALA A 149 0.30 0.13 15.26
CA ALA A 149 -0.60 -0.92 14.81
C ALA A 149 -1.22 -0.67 13.43
N ILE A 150 -1.49 0.61 13.12
CA ILE A 150 -2.04 1.05 11.83
C ILE A 150 -1.07 0.83 10.66
N LEU A 151 0.25 0.89 10.89
CA LEU A 151 1.29 0.74 9.86
C LEU A 151 1.79 -0.69 9.70
N ARG A 152 1.52 -1.59 10.65
CA ARG A 152 2.08 -2.96 10.62
C ARG A 152 1.66 -3.71 9.35
N ASN A 153 0.41 -3.56 8.92
CA ASN A 153 -0.05 -4.20 7.67
C ASN A 153 0.59 -3.56 6.44
N ASP A 154 0.76 -2.23 6.42
CA ASP A 154 1.44 -1.54 5.31
C ASP A 154 2.88 -2.04 5.16
N ILE A 155 3.63 -2.13 6.28
CA ILE A 155 5.03 -2.60 6.29
C ILE A 155 5.09 -4.05 5.78
N ARG A 156 4.25 -4.95 6.33
CA ARG A 156 4.21 -6.35 5.90
C ARG A 156 3.85 -6.48 4.42
N ALA A 157 2.85 -5.74 3.94
CA ALA A 157 2.40 -5.80 2.56
C ALA A 157 3.45 -5.26 1.59
N GLN A 158 4.09 -4.13 1.90
CA GLN A 158 5.14 -3.56 1.06
C GLN A 158 6.38 -4.45 1.03
N LEU A 159 6.86 -4.92 2.18
CA LEU A 159 8.02 -5.81 2.25
C LEU A 159 7.74 -7.14 1.53
N ALA A 160 6.56 -7.73 1.74
CA ALA A 160 6.14 -8.94 1.02
C ALA A 160 6.07 -8.70 -0.50
N LEU A 161 5.51 -7.58 -0.95
CA LEU A 161 5.48 -7.22 -2.36
C LEU A 161 6.89 -7.10 -2.95
N MET A 162 7.83 -6.49 -2.23
CA MET A 162 9.23 -6.38 -2.68
C MET A 162 9.91 -7.75 -2.77
N TYR A 163 9.65 -8.65 -1.82
CA TYR A 163 10.11 -10.04 -1.93
C TYR A 163 9.49 -10.76 -3.12
N LEU A 164 8.21 -10.54 -3.42
CA LEU A 164 7.55 -11.13 -4.60
C LEU A 164 8.17 -10.61 -5.91
N LEU A 165 8.41 -9.30 -6.01
CA LEU A 165 9.07 -8.67 -7.15
C LEU A 165 10.51 -9.15 -7.35
N THR A 166 11.23 -9.43 -6.26
CA THR A 166 12.62 -9.92 -6.29
C THR A 166 12.72 -11.45 -6.31
N ASN A 167 11.60 -12.14 -6.58
CA ASN A 167 11.51 -13.59 -6.70
C ASN A 167 11.95 -14.38 -5.44
N LYS A 168 11.65 -13.83 -4.26
CA LYS A 168 11.83 -14.45 -2.94
C LYS A 168 10.46 -14.79 -2.30
N PRO A 169 9.63 -15.67 -2.91
CA PRO A 169 8.25 -15.89 -2.45
C PRO A 169 8.17 -16.49 -1.03
N LYS A 170 9.18 -17.23 -0.57
CA LYS A 170 9.20 -17.80 0.79
C LYS A 170 9.18 -16.72 1.86
N ASN A 171 10.05 -15.72 1.77
CA ASN A 171 10.08 -14.60 2.71
C ASN A 171 8.78 -13.79 2.67
N ALA A 172 8.16 -13.68 1.50
CA ALA A 172 6.87 -13.01 1.35
C ALA A 172 5.72 -13.77 2.04
N LEU A 173 5.81 -15.10 2.17
CA LEU A 173 4.79 -15.93 2.80
C LEU A 173 4.70 -15.67 4.30
N ASP A 174 5.85 -15.54 4.97
CA ASP A 174 5.89 -15.35 6.43
C ASP A 174 5.18 -14.06 6.82
N LEU A 175 5.42 -12.98 6.07
CA LEU A 175 4.74 -11.70 6.24
C LEU A 175 3.25 -11.77 5.85
N ALA A 176 2.92 -12.46 4.75
CA ALA A 176 1.57 -12.52 4.21
C ALA A 176 0.56 -13.23 5.12
N ARG A 177 1.02 -14.15 5.98
CA ARG A 177 0.16 -14.85 6.94
C ARG A 177 -0.49 -13.90 7.94
N ASP A 178 0.24 -12.85 8.34
CA ASP A 178 -0.18 -11.90 9.36
C ASP A 178 -0.87 -10.65 8.79
N ILE A 179 -0.92 -10.51 7.46
CA ILE A 179 -1.67 -9.45 6.81
C ILE A 179 -3.17 -9.71 7.01
N LYS A 180 -3.86 -8.70 7.55
CA LYS A 180 -5.32 -8.71 7.75
C LYS A 180 -6.00 -7.68 6.82
N PRO A 181 -6.45 -8.08 5.61
CA PRO A 181 -7.08 -7.17 4.66
C PRO A 181 -8.37 -6.53 5.21
N GLU A 182 -9.15 -7.27 5.99
CA GLU A 182 -10.43 -6.82 6.55
C GLU A 182 -10.28 -5.73 7.61
N ALA A 183 -9.07 -5.54 8.16
CA ALA A 183 -8.80 -4.46 9.10
C ALA A 183 -8.77 -3.07 8.43
N GLN A 184 -8.76 -3.00 7.09
CA GLN A 184 -8.72 -1.72 6.37
C GLN A 184 -10.10 -1.29 5.85
N PRO A 185 -10.52 -0.05 6.11
CA PRO A 185 -11.78 0.48 5.61
C PRO A 185 -11.70 0.84 4.11
N GLN A 186 -10.51 1.14 3.59
CA GLN A 186 -10.33 1.58 2.21
C GLN A 186 -10.27 0.37 1.25
N ALA A 187 -11.17 0.34 0.25
CA ALA A 187 -11.28 -0.76 -0.71
C ALA A 187 -9.95 -1.03 -1.47
N LYS A 188 -9.28 0.03 -1.91
CA LYS A 188 -7.98 -0.04 -2.59
C LYS A 188 -6.89 -0.72 -1.74
N GLN A 189 -6.76 -0.32 -0.46
CA GLN A 189 -5.78 -0.92 0.45
C GLN A 189 -6.12 -2.38 0.75
N LYS A 190 -7.40 -2.68 0.98
CA LYS A 190 -7.88 -4.05 1.16
C LYS A 190 -7.53 -4.93 -0.04
N ALA A 191 -7.78 -4.46 -1.26
CA ALA A 191 -7.44 -5.17 -2.49
C ALA A 191 -5.92 -5.36 -2.67
N LEU A 192 -5.12 -4.34 -2.37
CA LEU A 192 -3.65 -4.44 -2.38
C LEU A 192 -3.16 -5.56 -1.45
N TYR A 193 -3.65 -5.57 -0.20
CA TYR A 193 -3.26 -6.55 0.81
C TYR A 193 -3.68 -7.96 0.45
N ALA A 194 -4.91 -8.10 -0.03
CA ALA A 194 -5.42 -9.36 -0.55
C ALA A 194 -4.60 -9.88 -1.74
N ALA A 195 -4.24 -9.00 -2.69
CA ALA A 195 -3.42 -9.38 -3.85
C ALA A 195 -2.02 -9.86 -3.44
N VAL A 196 -1.33 -9.12 -2.56
CA VAL A 196 -0.01 -9.52 -2.04
C VAL A 196 -0.11 -10.86 -1.29
N ARG A 197 -1.11 -11.00 -0.42
CA ARG A 197 -1.34 -12.23 0.34
C ARG A 197 -1.62 -13.41 -0.57
N ALA A 198 -2.46 -13.21 -1.58
CA ALA A 198 -2.81 -14.24 -2.56
C ALA A 198 -1.60 -14.68 -3.40
N GLU A 199 -0.83 -13.72 -3.93
CA GLU A 199 0.37 -14.07 -4.70
C GLU A 199 1.40 -14.82 -3.84
N SER A 200 1.61 -14.39 -2.59
CA SER A 200 2.48 -15.09 -1.63
C SER A 200 2.02 -16.53 -1.40
N PHE A 201 0.73 -16.77 -1.18
CA PHE A 201 0.22 -18.13 -1.01
C PHE A 201 0.36 -18.97 -2.28
N ALA A 202 -0.04 -18.43 -3.44
CA ALA A 202 -0.04 -19.15 -4.71
C ALA A 202 1.38 -19.60 -5.10
N ARG A 203 2.38 -18.73 -4.94
CA ARG A 203 3.79 -19.02 -5.28
C ARG A 203 4.49 -19.95 -4.29
N ASN A 204 3.87 -20.25 -3.15
CA ASN A 204 4.35 -21.21 -2.17
C ASN A 204 3.47 -22.48 -2.10
N GLY A 205 2.72 -22.78 -3.17
CA GLY A 205 1.96 -24.03 -3.25
C GLY A 205 0.69 -24.05 -2.39
N ARG A 206 0.17 -22.89 -1.99
CA ARG A 206 -1.10 -22.74 -1.25
C ARG A 206 -2.18 -22.04 -2.09
N PRO A 207 -2.56 -22.60 -3.27
CA PRO A 207 -3.43 -21.90 -4.20
C PRO A 207 -4.89 -21.75 -3.72
N GLU A 208 -5.34 -22.61 -2.80
CA GLU A 208 -6.67 -22.48 -2.20
C GLU A 208 -6.75 -21.31 -1.23
N ASP A 209 -5.73 -21.13 -0.37
CA ASP A 209 -5.63 -19.94 0.49
C ASP A 209 -5.50 -18.66 -0.34
N ALA A 210 -4.80 -18.75 -1.48
CA ALA A 210 -4.70 -17.65 -2.42
C ALA A 210 -6.05 -17.29 -3.06
N ARG A 211 -6.87 -18.29 -3.39
CA ARG A 211 -8.23 -18.09 -3.89
C ARG A 211 -9.09 -17.41 -2.83
N SER A 212 -9.12 -17.92 -1.61
CA SER A 212 -9.87 -17.31 -0.51
C SER A 212 -9.42 -15.89 -0.20
N ALA A 213 -8.12 -15.58 -0.33
CA ALA A 213 -7.63 -14.21 -0.15
C ALA A 213 -8.15 -13.22 -1.21
N LEU A 214 -8.56 -13.68 -2.39
CA LEU A 214 -9.12 -12.85 -3.47
C LEU A 214 -10.65 -12.86 -3.52
N GLU A 215 -11.32 -13.62 -2.65
CA GLU A 215 -12.78 -13.68 -2.62
C GLU A 215 -13.39 -12.32 -2.32
N GLY A 216 -14.45 -11.98 -3.05
CA GLY A 216 -15.14 -10.69 -2.93
C GLY A 216 -14.44 -9.50 -3.58
N LEU A 217 -13.26 -9.69 -4.20
CA LEU A 217 -12.64 -8.65 -5.02
C LEU A 217 -13.16 -8.68 -6.45
N ASN A 218 -13.58 -7.53 -6.94
CA ASN A 218 -13.88 -7.32 -8.35
C ASN A 218 -12.81 -6.41 -8.96
N GLU A 219 -11.88 -6.97 -9.75
CA GLU A 219 -10.80 -6.17 -10.34
C GLU A 219 -11.28 -5.12 -11.36
N ALA A 220 -12.51 -5.26 -11.88
CA ALA A 220 -13.11 -4.30 -12.80
C ALA A 220 -13.64 -3.05 -12.08
N ASP A 221 -13.69 -3.05 -10.75
CA ASP A 221 -14.08 -1.90 -9.96
C ASP A 221 -13.18 -0.68 -10.29
N PRO A 222 -13.76 0.48 -10.62
CA PRO A 222 -13.01 1.72 -10.83
C PRO A 222 -12.13 2.12 -9.63
N GLU A 223 -12.56 1.86 -8.40
CA GLU A 223 -11.77 2.18 -7.18
C GLU A 223 -10.46 1.38 -7.11
N LEU A 224 -10.40 0.26 -7.81
CA LEU A 224 -9.23 -0.61 -7.85
C LEU A 224 -8.33 -0.37 -9.06
N ALA A 225 -8.62 0.61 -9.91
CA ALA A 225 -7.89 0.84 -11.16
C ALA A 225 -6.35 0.89 -10.96
N GLU A 226 -5.88 1.57 -9.92
CA GLU A 226 -4.45 1.70 -9.60
C GLU A 226 -3.81 0.39 -9.12
N VAL A 227 -4.56 -0.45 -8.40
CA VAL A 227 -4.06 -1.74 -7.87
C VAL A 227 -4.43 -2.92 -8.76
N ARG A 228 -5.21 -2.69 -9.82
CA ARG A 228 -5.68 -3.69 -10.77
C ARG A 228 -4.54 -4.54 -11.37
N PRO A 229 -3.38 -3.98 -11.77
CA PRO A 229 -2.26 -4.79 -12.23
C PRO A 229 -1.78 -5.82 -11.20
N LEU A 230 -1.76 -5.44 -9.91
CA LEU A 230 -1.36 -6.31 -8.81
C LEU A 230 -2.41 -7.39 -8.54
N VAL A 231 -3.69 -7.02 -8.54
CA VAL A 231 -4.80 -7.98 -8.35
C VAL A 231 -4.82 -9.01 -9.49
N LEU A 232 -4.71 -8.58 -10.75
CA LEU A 232 -4.65 -9.47 -11.91
C LEU A 232 -3.41 -10.37 -11.86
N ARG A 233 -2.25 -9.83 -11.47
CA ARG A 233 -1.03 -10.60 -11.28
C ARG A 233 -1.22 -11.70 -10.22
N ALA A 234 -1.83 -11.38 -9.09
CA ALA A 234 -2.15 -12.35 -8.05
C ALA A 234 -3.11 -13.43 -8.57
N GLN A 235 -4.19 -13.05 -9.27
CA GLN A 235 -5.14 -13.98 -9.89
C GLN A 235 -4.44 -14.95 -10.85
N ILE A 236 -3.49 -14.47 -11.66
CA ILE A 236 -2.71 -15.32 -12.58
C ILE A 236 -1.97 -16.41 -11.80
N TYR A 237 -1.23 -16.07 -10.75
CA TYR A 237 -0.51 -17.05 -9.94
C TYR A 237 -1.48 -18.00 -9.22
N THR A 238 -2.59 -17.50 -8.70
CA THR A 238 -3.63 -18.31 -8.05
C THR A 238 -4.23 -19.33 -9.00
N PHE A 239 -4.75 -18.90 -10.15
CA PHE A 239 -5.33 -19.81 -11.15
C PHE A 239 -4.30 -20.77 -11.75
N PHE A 240 -3.06 -20.31 -11.89
CA PHE A 240 -1.96 -21.19 -12.28
C PHE A 240 -1.69 -22.26 -11.21
N GLY A 241 -1.66 -21.91 -9.93
CA GLY A 241 -1.52 -22.89 -8.85
C GLY A 241 -2.70 -23.88 -8.77
N LEU A 242 -3.91 -23.42 -9.06
CA LEU A 242 -5.13 -24.25 -9.13
C LEU A 242 -5.23 -25.11 -10.40
N LYS A 243 -4.22 -25.10 -11.28
CA LYS A 243 -4.25 -25.78 -12.59
C LYS A 243 -5.38 -25.30 -13.54
N LYS A 244 -6.00 -24.16 -13.25
CA LYS A 244 -7.05 -23.52 -14.08
C LYS A 244 -6.42 -22.63 -15.14
N ARG A 245 -5.75 -23.25 -16.12
CA ARG A 245 -4.96 -22.56 -17.16
C ARG A 245 -5.79 -21.57 -18.01
N GLY A 246 -7.06 -21.88 -18.29
CA GLY A 246 -7.97 -20.97 -19.01
C GLY A 246 -8.17 -19.64 -18.28
N LEU A 247 -8.53 -19.70 -16.99
CA LEU A 247 -8.70 -18.49 -16.17
C LEU A 247 -7.40 -17.72 -15.99
N ALA A 248 -6.26 -18.42 -15.88
CA ALA A 248 -4.95 -17.77 -15.84
C ALA A 248 -4.65 -17.02 -17.14
N ALA A 249 -5.00 -17.59 -18.30
CA ALA A 249 -4.84 -16.95 -19.61
C ALA A 249 -5.74 -15.71 -19.76
N GLU A 250 -6.98 -15.79 -19.30
CA GLU A 250 -7.92 -14.66 -19.31
C GLU A 250 -7.48 -13.51 -18.40
N ALA A 251 -6.97 -13.83 -17.20
CA ALA A 251 -6.39 -12.83 -16.30
C ALA A 251 -5.12 -12.22 -16.92
N MET A 252 -4.27 -13.01 -17.58
CA MET A 252 -3.12 -12.49 -18.34
C MET A 252 -3.57 -11.57 -19.48
N ALA A 253 -4.59 -11.94 -20.25
CA ALA A 253 -5.09 -11.12 -21.36
C ALA A 253 -5.60 -9.76 -20.88
N ARG A 254 -6.32 -9.74 -19.75
CA ARG A 254 -6.72 -8.49 -19.06
C ARG A 254 -5.51 -7.69 -18.58
N LEU A 255 -4.50 -8.36 -18.01
CA LEU A 255 -3.29 -7.70 -17.54
C LEU A 255 -2.47 -7.07 -18.68
N VAL A 256 -2.43 -7.69 -19.86
CA VAL A 256 -1.76 -7.11 -21.04
C VAL A 256 -2.38 -5.75 -21.42
N GLN A 257 -3.69 -5.57 -21.24
CA GLN A 257 -4.37 -4.32 -21.57
C GLN A 257 -4.04 -3.18 -20.59
N VAL A 258 -3.71 -3.51 -19.34
CA VAL A 258 -3.47 -2.51 -18.28
C VAL A 258 -1.98 -2.26 -18.09
N GLU A 259 -1.18 -3.33 -17.99
CA GLU A 259 0.26 -3.25 -17.75
C GLU A 259 1.00 -4.41 -18.45
N PRO A 260 1.34 -4.26 -19.74
CA PRO A 260 1.96 -5.32 -20.53
C PRO A 260 3.36 -5.71 -20.03
N ASN A 261 4.08 -4.82 -19.35
CA ASN A 261 5.43 -5.10 -18.87
C ASN A 261 5.47 -6.23 -17.84
N ILE A 262 4.41 -6.39 -17.03
CA ILE A 262 4.32 -7.48 -16.07
C ILE A 262 4.23 -8.83 -16.78
N VAL A 263 3.40 -8.94 -17.82
CA VAL A 263 3.26 -10.19 -18.59
C VAL A 263 4.52 -10.50 -19.39
N MET A 264 5.21 -9.47 -19.92
CA MET A 264 6.52 -9.63 -20.54
C MET A 264 7.58 -10.13 -19.54
N ALA A 265 7.53 -9.66 -18.29
CA ALA A 265 8.41 -10.18 -17.24
C ALA A 265 8.13 -11.68 -16.96
N MET A 266 6.86 -12.11 -16.93
CA MET A 266 6.49 -13.52 -16.78
C MET A 266 6.92 -14.40 -17.97
N ALA A 267 6.94 -13.84 -19.19
CA ALA A 267 7.43 -14.54 -20.38
C ALA A 267 8.94 -14.80 -20.32
N THR A 268 9.70 -13.95 -19.64
CA THR A 268 11.17 -14.06 -19.55
C THR A 268 11.64 -14.77 -18.28
N LYS A 269 10.97 -14.53 -17.15
CA LYS A 269 11.32 -15.01 -15.81
C LYS A 269 10.16 -15.85 -15.24
N GLY A 270 10.46 -17.04 -14.71
CA GLY A 270 9.45 -17.90 -14.05
C GLY A 270 9.45 -19.36 -14.49
N HIS A 271 8.38 -20.08 -14.12
CA HIS A 271 8.16 -21.48 -14.44
C HIS A 271 7.99 -21.70 -15.96
N PRO A 272 8.51 -22.79 -16.56
CA PRO A 272 8.43 -23.02 -18.01
C PRO A 272 7.00 -22.93 -18.58
N GLU A 273 6.03 -23.55 -17.93
CA GLU A 273 4.62 -23.48 -18.36
C GLU A 273 4.04 -22.06 -18.29
N MET A 274 4.40 -21.28 -17.26
CA MET A 274 3.94 -19.89 -17.13
C MET A 274 4.54 -19.01 -18.24
N LYS A 275 5.78 -19.28 -18.63
CA LYS A 275 6.41 -18.60 -19.77
C LYS A 275 5.67 -18.87 -21.07
N GLN A 276 5.34 -20.13 -21.35
CA GLN A 276 4.59 -20.50 -22.56
C GLN A 276 3.21 -19.84 -22.59
N LEU A 277 2.52 -19.83 -21.44
CA LEU A 277 1.23 -19.17 -21.30
C LEU A 277 1.33 -17.65 -21.55
N ALA A 278 2.33 -17.00 -20.95
CA ALA A 278 2.57 -15.57 -21.14
C ALA A 278 2.93 -15.24 -22.60
N ILE A 279 3.82 -16.02 -23.25
CA ILE A 279 4.20 -15.82 -24.65
C ILE A 279 2.99 -15.95 -25.58
N SER A 280 2.19 -17.01 -25.42
CA SER A 280 0.99 -17.22 -26.25
C SER A 280 -0.06 -16.11 -26.06
N THR A 281 -0.24 -15.62 -24.83
CA THR A 281 -1.14 -14.51 -24.54
C THR A 281 -0.64 -13.21 -25.18
N LEU A 282 0.65 -12.90 -25.05
CA LEU A 282 1.28 -11.73 -25.66
C LEU A 282 1.21 -11.75 -27.19
N GLN A 283 1.44 -12.92 -27.80
CA GLN A 283 1.29 -13.11 -29.26
C GLN A 283 -0.15 -12.85 -29.72
N ARG A 284 -1.15 -13.39 -29.02
CA ARG A 284 -2.57 -13.14 -29.33
C ARG A 284 -2.96 -11.67 -29.18
N ALA A 285 -2.34 -10.96 -28.23
CA ALA A 285 -2.56 -9.55 -28.02
C ALA A 285 -1.78 -8.64 -29.00
N GLY A 286 -0.95 -9.20 -29.89
CA GLY A 286 -0.11 -8.43 -30.81
C GLY A 286 1.07 -7.70 -30.14
N VAL A 287 1.33 -7.98 -28.86
CA VAL A 287 2.45 -7.41 -28.08
C VAL A 287 3.60 -8.40 -28.14
N VAL A 288 4.32 -8.44 -29.26
CA VAL A 288 5.35 -9.49 -29.48
C VAL A 288 6.57 -9.26 -28.59
N PRO A 289 6.92 -10.19 -27.68
CA PRO A 289 8.18 -10.11 -26.96
C PRO A 289 9.33 -10.42 -27.94
N LYS A 290 10.31 -9.51 -28.06
CA LYS A 290 11.52 -9.74 -28.88
C LYS A 290 12.21 -11.03 -28.41
N GLN A 291 12.10 -12.11 -29.18
CA GLN A 291 12.84 -13.34 -28.92
C GLN A 291 14.34 -13.03 -28.99
N ARG A 292 15.06 -13.26 -27.89
CA ARG A 292 16.53 -13.31 -27.93
C ARG A 292 16.91 -14.61 -28.64
N VAL A 293 17.23 -14.52 -29.92
CA VAL A 293 17.84 -15.61 -30.67
C VAL A 293 19.17 -15.94 -29.99
N ARG A 294 19.29 -17.13 -29.40
CA ARG A 294 20.59 -17.68 -29.00
C ARG A 294 21.32 -18.03 -30.31
N MET A 295 22.31 -17.23 -30.70
CA MET A 295 23.32 -17.70 -31.64
C MET A 295 24.10 -18.81 -30.94
N ARG A 296 24.18 -19.96 -31.61
CA ARG A 296 24.95 -21.15 -31.21
C ARG A 296 26.44 -20.83 -31.21
#